data_AF-A0A353GJM0-F1
#
_entry.id   AF-A0A353GJM0-F1
#
_cell.length_a   1.000
_cell.length_b   1.000
_cell.length_c   1.000
_cell.angle_alpha   90.00
_cell.angle_beta   90.00
_cell.angle_gamma   90.00
#
_symmetry.space_group_name_H-M   'P 1'
#
loop_
_entity.id
_entity.type
_entity.pdbx_description
1 polymer ?
#
loop_
_entity_poly.entity_id
_entity_poly.type
_entity_poly.pdbx_seq_one_letter_code
_entity_poly.pdbx_strand_id
1 'polypeptide(L)'
;MDYRRRLEEIRQREMAEVQQRVDYVQRLVDEAQDRRLFYRDELDTKMQDKQSFAYRSLYLDYLRGVDALIAKTLVHVEELKKELERRRQLLEYAIRQREILDEVKKEEYRQYLLEERRAETRVFDEIAIRKFAMAQREKNAQSQEGNT
;
A
#
# COMPACT_ATOMS: atom_id res chain seq x y z
N MET A 1 -8.87 13.75 -6.05
CA MET A 1 -7.55 13.06 -5.98
C MET A 1 -7.26 12.64 -4.56
N ASP A 2 -7.47 13.55 -3.61
CA ASP A 2 -7.17 13.34 -2.20
C ASP A 2 -7.83 12.12 -1.54
N TYR A 3 -9.08 11.79 -1.84
CA TYR A 3 -9.78 10.74 -1.09
C TYR A 3 -9.13 9.34 -1.22
N ARG A 4 -8.85 8.87 -2.45
CA ARG A 4 -8.26 7.53 -2.65
C ARG A 4 -6.81 7.44 -2.19
N ARG A 5 -6.05 8.54 -2.35
CA ARG A 5 -4.68 8.64 -1.82
C ARG A 5 -4.67 8.63 -0.29
N ARG A 6 -5.55 9.40 0.35
CA ARG A 6 -5.74 9.38 1.80
C ARG A 6 -6.19 8.01 2.29
N LEU A 7 -7.05 7.31 1.54
CA LEU A 7 -7.49 5.96 1.90
C LEU A 7 -6.31 4.98 1.88
N GLU A 8 -5.46 5.01 0.86
CA GLU A 8 -4.23 4.22 0.81
C GLU A 8 -3.30 4.55 1.99
N GLU A 9 -3.06 5.83 2.28
CA GLU A 9 -2.25 6.27 3.41
C GLU A 9 -2.80 5.77 4.76
N ILE A 10 -4.12 5.81 4.95
CA ILE A 10 -4.78 5.24 6.12
C ILE A 10 -4.52 3.73 6.20
N ARG A 11 -4.69 2.99 5.10
CA ARG A 11 -4.44 1.54 5.08
C ARG A 11 -2.97 1.19 5.33
N GLN A 12 -2.04 1.99 4.82
CA GLN A 12 -0.60 1.83 5.10
C GLN A 12 -0.32 2.00 6.60
N ARG A 13 -0.89 3.03 7.23
CA ARG A 13 -0.73 3.25 8.69
C ARG A 13 -1.33 2.12 9.52
N GLU A 14 -2.55 1.70 9.19
CA GLU A 14 -3.21 0.58 9.89
C GLU A 14 -2.39 -0.72 9.77
N MET A 15 -1.83 -1.01 8.59
CA MET A 15 -0.96 -2.18 8.39
C MET A 15 0.33 -2.08 9.22
N ALA A 16 0.96 -0.90 9.21
CA ALA A 16 2.19 -0.65 9.98
C ALA A 16 1.95 -0.78 11.50
N GLU A 17 0.82 -0.30 12.01
CA GLU A 17 0.44 -0.43 13.42
C GLU A 17 0.28 -1.90 13.82
N VAL A 18 -0.38 -2.70 12.99
CA VAL A 18 -0.51 -4.15 13.25
C VAL A 18 0.85 -4.85 13.16
N GLN A 19 1.71 -4.48 12.23
CA GLN A 19 3.08 -5.02 12.14
C GLN A 19 3.87 -4.73 13.41
N GLN A 20 3.84 -3.50 13.92
CA GLN A 20 4.52 -3.14 15.17
C GLN A 20 4.02 -3.97 16.37
N ARG A 21 2.71 -4.26 16.41
CA ARG A 21 2.12 -5.13 17.44
C ARG A 21 2.61 -6.56 17.30
N VAL A 22 2.70 -7.12 16.09
CA VAL A 22 3.30 -8.44 15.83
C VAL A 22 4.73 -8.48 16.35
N ASP A 23 5.55 -7.49 15.98
CA ASP A 23 6.98 -7.44 16.36
C ASP A 23 7.17 -7.30 17.87
N TYR A 24 6.28 -6.56 18.53
CA TYR A 24 6.27 -6.44 19.98
C TYR A 24 5.93 -7.78 20.66
N VAL A 25 4.86 -8.45 20.22
CA VAL A 25 4.45 -9.72 20.81
C VAL A 25 5.46 -10.83 20.52
N GLN A 26 6.09 -10.82 19.35
CA GLN A 26 7.17 -11.78 19.02
C GLN A 26 8.36 -11.61 19.97
N ARG A 27 8.77 -10.37 20.28
CA ARG A 27 9.82 -10.12 21.29
C ARG A 27 9.45 -10.68 22.67
N LEU A 28 8.18 -10.59 23.09
CA LEU A 28 7.73 -11.19 24.35
C LEU A 28 7.83 -12.72 24.34
N VAL A 29 7.62 -13.37 23.18
CA VAL A 29 7.83 -14.81 23.02
C VAL A 29 9.31 -15.13 23.21
N ASP A 30 10.19 -14.38 22.56
CA ASP A 30 11.63 -14.59 22.62
C ASP A 30 12.15 -14.42 24.07
N GLU A 31 11.73 -13.36 24.78
CA GLU A 31 12.04 -13.15 26.20
C GLU A 31 11.49 -14.27 27.11
N ALA A 32 10.34 -14.85 26.78
CA ALA A 32 9.79 -15.98 27.52
C ALA A 32 10.59 -17.26 27.24
N GLN A 33 11.08 -17.46 26.01
CA GLN A 33 11.98 -18.57 25.68
C GLN A 33 13.32 -18.46 26.39
N ASP A 34 13.89 -17.26 26.48
CA ASP A 34 15.13 -17.02 27.24
C ASP A 34 14.95 -17.35 28.73
N ARG A 35 13.83 -16.92 29.33
CA ARG A 35 13.48 -17.29 30.72
C ARG A 35 13.31 -18.80 30.90
N ARG A 36 12.70 -19.47 29.91
CA ARG A 36 12.54 -20.93 29.93
C ARG A 36 13.88 -21.64 29.93
N LEU A 37 14.82 -21.20 29.09
CA LEU A 37 16.18 -21.74 29.03
C LEU A 37 16.89 -21.52 30.37
N PHE A 38 16.84 -20.30 30.91
CA PHE A 38 17.42 -19.99 32.21
C PHE A 38 16.90 -20.91 33.33
N TYR A 39 15.58 -21.08 33.46
CA TYR A 39 15.03 -21.95 34.52
C TYR A 39 15.34 -23.43 34.31
N ARG A 40 15.54 -23.85 33.06
CA ARG A 40 15.96 -25.21 32.73
C ARG A 40 17.41 -25.46 33.16
N ASP A 41 18.31 -24.54 32.84
CA ASP A 41 19.73 -24.64 33.21
C ASP A 41 19.91 -24.58 34.73
N GLU A 42 19.11 -23.75 35.41
CA GLU A 42 19.05 -23.72 36.87
C GLU A 42 18.56 -25.06 37.44
N LEU A 43 17.46 -25.62 36.91
CA LEU A 43 16.97 -26.92 37.35
C LEU A 43 18.02 -28.02 37.20
N ASP A 44 18.72 -28.07 36.06
CA ASP A 44 19.78 -29.05 35.78
C ASP A 44 20.95 -28.89 36.76
N THR A 45 21.34 -27.66 37.10
CA THR A 45 22.36 -27.36 38.11
C THR A 45 21.93 -27.85 39.50
N LYS A 46 20.70 -27.54 39.93
CA LYS A 46 20.18 -27.98 41.23
C LYS A 46 20.00 -29.50 41.32
N MET A 47 19.78 -30.17 40.19
CA MET A 47 19.76 -31.62 40.10
C MET A 47 21.14 -32.24 40.36
N GLN A 48 22.19 -31.65 39.81
CA GLN A 48 23.60 -32.08 40.03
C GLN A 48 24.04 -31.89 41.49
N ASP A 49 23.65 -30.78 42.11
CA ASP A 49 23.99 -30.42 43.50
C ASP A 49 23.25 -31.26 44.57
N LYS A 50 22.44 -32.26 44.17
CA LYS A 50 21.59 -33.07 45.06
C LYS A 50 20.71 -32.23 45.99
N GLN A 51 20.28 -31.05 45.53
CA GLN A 51 19.42 -30.17 46.32
C GLN A 51 18.04 -30.79 46.62
N SER A 52 17.41 -30.27 47.68
CA SER A 52 16.09 -30.69 48.17
C SER A 52 15.04 -30.79 47.06
N PHE A 53 14.19 -31.81 47.17
CA PHE A 53 13.02 -32.04 46.30
C PHE A 53 12.14 -30.78 46.14
N ALA A 54 12.03 -29.95 47.18
CA ALA A 54 11.24 -28.73 47.15
C ALA A 54 11.73 -27.73 46.09
N TYR A 55 13.05 -27.56 45.92
CA TYR A 55 13.60 -26.69 44.88
C TYR A 55 13.30 -27.24 43.49
N ARG A 56 13.43 -28.55 43.29
CA ARG A 56 13.12 -29.19 42.00
C ARG A 56 11.66 -28.98 41.61
N SER A 57 10.73 -29.16 42.55
CA SER A 57 9.31 -28.90 42.32
C SER A 57 9.08 -27.44 41.91
N LEU A 58 9.70 -26.49 42.60
CA LEU A 58 9.56 -25.07 42.32
C LEU A 58 9.99 -24.69 40.89
N TYR A 59 11.15 -25.15 40.43
CA TYR A 59 11.61 -24.86 39.07
C TYR A 59 10.77 -25.56 38.00
N LEU A 60 10.27 -26.77 38.27
CA LEU A 60 9.32 -27.44 37.36
C LEU A 60 8.01 -26.67 37.23
N ASP A 61 7.50 -26.11 38.32
CA ASP A 61 6.30 -25.27 38.29
C ASP A 61 6.54 -23.95 37.56
N TYR A 62 7.72 -23.32 37.72
CA TYR A 62 8.11 -22.15 36.92
C TYR A 62 8.18 -22.48 35.43
N LEU A 63 8.82 -23.58 35.05
CA LEU A 63 8.90 -24.02 33.65
C LEU A 63 7.53 -24.25 33.05
N ARG A 64 6.61 -24.90 33.77
CA ARG A 64 5.22 -25.08 33.33
C ARG A 64 4.50 -23.74 33.13
N GLY A 65 4.70 -22.78 34.04
CA GLY A 65 4.13 -21.44 33.92
C GLY A 65 4.65 -20.69 32.69
N VAL A 66 5.96 -20.78 32.43
CA VAL A 66 6.58 -20.16 31.25
C VAL A 66 6.12 -20.85 29.96
N ASP A 67 6.02 -22.17 29.92
CA ASP A 67 5.51 -22.91 28.76
C ASP A 67 4.06 -22.51 28.43
N ALA A 68 3.21 -22.39 29.45
CA ALA A 68 1.84 -21.93 29.28
C ALA A 68 1.77 -20.48 28.75
N LEU A 69 2.65 -19.60 29.23
CA LEU A 69 2.76 -18.22 28.75
C LEU A 69 3.20 -18.17 27.28
N ILE A 70 4.22 -18.96 26.90
CA ILE A 70 4.70 -19.06 25.52
C ILE A 70 3.56 -19.54 24.61
N ALA A 71 2.87 -20.63 25.00
CA ALA A 71 1.78 -21.18 24.20
C ALA A 71 0.67 -20.15 23.98
N LYS A 72 0.25 -19.44 25.04
CA LYS A 72 -0.76 -18.38 24.94
C LYS A 72 -0.31 -17.22 24.04
N THR A 73 0.95 -16.80 24.17
CA THR A 73 1.49 -15.68 23.39
C THR A 73 1.62 -16.05 21.91
N LEU A 74 2.01 -17.28 21.58
CA LEU A 74 2.06 -17.77 20.20
C LEU A 74 0.69 -17.78 19.52
N VAL A 75 -0.37 -18.16 20.23
CA VAL A 75 -1.75 -18.05 19.72
C VAL A 75 -2.06 -16.60 19.36
N HIS A 76 -1.67 -15.65 20.21
CA HIS A 76 -1.88 -14.22 19.95
C HIS A 76 -1.07 -13.70 18.75
N VAL A 77 0.18 -14.16 18.57
CA VAL A 77 1.00 -13.86 17.38
C VAL A 77 0.28 -14.32 16.11
N GLU A 78 -0.29 -15.53 16.10
CA GLU A 78 -1.00 -16.06 14.93
C GLU A 78 -2.30 -15.29 14.63
N GLU A 79 -3.02 -14.83 15.66
CA GLU A 79 -4.16 -13.93 15.49
C GLU A 79 -3.75 -12.59 14.86
N LEU A 80 -2.66 -11.99 15.34
CA LEU A 80 -2.13 -10.73 14.79
C LEU A 80 -1.61 -10.89 13.36
N LYS A 81 -0.96 -12.01 13.02
CA LYS A 81 -0.55 -12.30 11.64
C LYS A 81 -1.74 -12.43 10.70
N LYS A 82 -2.84 -13.06 11.15
CA LYS A 82 -4.10 -13.11 10.38
C LYS A 82 -4.70 -11.71 10.20
N GLU A 83 -4.64 -10.86 11.23
CA GLU A 83 -5.07 -9.46 11.10
C GLU A 83 -4.17 -8.70 10.10
N LEU A 84 -2.86 -8.87 10.18
CA LEU A 84 -1.89 -8.23 9.29
C LEU A 84 -2.15 -8.58 7.82
N GLU A 85 -2.39 -9.86 7.52
CA GLU A 85 -2.73 -10.30 6.16
C GLU A 85 -4.03 -9.65 5.65
N ARG A 86 -5.05 -9.55 6.52
CA ARG A 86 -6.29 -8.82 6.16
C ARG A 86 -6.00 -7.35 5.86
N ARG A 87 -5.15 -6.68 6.65
CA ARG A 87 -4.76 -5.29 6.40
C ARG A 87 -3.97 -5.14 5.10
N ARG A 88 -3.08 -6.09 4.80
CA ARG A 88 -2.33 -6.13 3.52
C ARG A 88 -3.28 -6.21 2.33
N GLN A 89 -4.26 -7.10 2.37
CA GLN A 89 -5.26 -7.24 1.30
C GLN A 89 -6.08 -5.96 1.09
N LEU A 90 -6.47 -5.28 2.18
CA LEU A 90 -7.18 -4.00 2.10
C LEU A 90 -6.30 -2.90 1.48
N LEU A 91 -5.01 -2.87 1.81
CA LEU A 91 -4.05 -1.94 1.22
C LEU A 91 -3.86 -2.21 -0.28
N GLU A 92 -3.65 -3.47 -0.67
CA GLU A 92 -3.52 -3.86 -2.08
C GLU A 92 -4.76 -3.44 -2.88
N TYR A 93 -5.96 -3.64 -2.33
CA TYR A 93 -7.19 -3.19 -2.95
C TYR A 93 -7.24 -1.66 -3.11
N ALA A 94 -6.84 -0.90 -2.08
CA ALA A 94 -6.80 0.56 -2.13
C ALA A 94 -5.82 1.08 -3.19
N ILE A 95 -4.64 0.46 -3.30
CA ILE A 95 -3.62 0.78 -4.32
C ILE A 95 -4.19 0.56 -5.72
N ARG A 96 -4.76 -0.62 -6.00
CA ARG A 96 -5.38 -0.92 -7.31
C ARG A 96 -6.47 0.08 -7.66
N GLN A 97 -7.31 0.44 -6.69
CA GLN A 97 -8.36 1.45 -6.90
C GLN A 97 -7.78 2.83 -7.23
N ARG A 98 -6.65 3.23 -6.65
CA ARG A 98 -5.97 4.47 -7.03
C ARG A 98 -5.43 4.38 -8.46
N GLU A 99 -4.76 3.29 -8.79
CA GLU A 99 -4.14 3.08 -10.11
C GLU A 99 -5.16 3.14 -11.25
N ILE A 100 -6.30 2.45 -11.11
CA ILE A 100 -7.40 2.50 -12.08
C ILE A 100 -7.86 3.94 -12.32
N LEU A 101 -8.00 4.74 -11.25
CA LEU A 101 -8.44 6.12 -11.37
C LEU A 101 -7.38 6.98 -12.09
N ASP A 102 -6.11 6.75 -11.81
CA ASP A 102 -5.01 7.47 -12.47
C ASP A 102 -4.94 7.11 -13.96
N GLU A 103 -5.20 5.86 -14.33
CA GLU A 103 -5.30 5.43 -15.74
C GLU A 103 -6.47 6.07 -16.46
N VAL A 104 -7.67 6.04 -15.89
CA VAL A 104 -8.86 6.69 -16.46
C VAL A 104 -8.59 8.17 -16.72
N LYS A 105 -7.97 8.87 -15.77
CA LYS A 105 -7.62 10.29 -15.93
C LYS A 105 -6.58 10.55 -17.00
N LYS A 106 -5.57 9.70 -17.12
CA LYS A 106 -4.59 9.80 -18.20
C LYS A 106 -5.27 9.68 -19.56
N GLU A 107 -6.24 8.78 -19.68
CA GLU A 107 -6.98 8.61 -20.92
C GLU A 107 -7.92 9.79 -21.19
N GLU A 108 -8.68 10.26 -20.19
CA GLU A 108 -9.50 11.48 -20.30
C GLU A 108 -8.67 12.69 -20.76
N TYR A 109 -7.48 12.86 -20.19
CA TYR A 109 -6.57 13.94 -20.58
C TYR A 109 -6.05 13.79 -22.01
N ARG A 110 -5.75 12.57 -22.46
CA ARG A 110 -5.37 12.31 -23.86
C ARG A 110 -6.51 12.64 -24.82
N GLN A 111 -7.74 12.25 -24.49
CA GLN A 111 -8.92 12.55 -25.30
C GLN A 111 -9.14 14.06 -25.40
N TYR A 112 -9.03 14.78 -24.28
CA TYR A 112 -9.09 16.24 -24.26
C TYR A 112 -8.07 16.89 -25.20
N LEU A 113 -6.80 16.47 -25.15
CA LEU A 113 -5.75 16.99 -26.04
C LEU A 113 -6.02 16.69 -27.52
N LEU A 114 -6.60 15.52 -27.83
CA LEU A 114 -6.99 15.17 -29.19
C LEU A 114 -8.14 16.04 -29.69
N GLU A 115 -9.12 16.33 -28.85
CA GLU A 115 -10.25 17.22 -29.17
C GLU A 115 -9.79 18.65 -29.38
N GLU A 116 -8.90 19.17 -28.52
CA GLU A 116 -8.30 20.49 -28.66
C GLU A 116 -7.54 20.60 -29.99
N ARG A 117 -6.68 19.62 -30.31
CA ARG A 117 -5.94 19.61 -31.58
C ARG A 117 -6.87 19.54 -32.79
N ARG A 118 -7.95 18.77 -32.72
CA ARG A 118 -8.97 18.72 -33.78
C ARG A 118 -9.68 20.07 -33.95
N ALA A 119 -9.96 20.76 -32.84
CA ALA A 119 -10.56 22.09 -32.87
C ALA A 119 -9.61 23.11 -33.52
N GLU A 120 -8.32 23.09 -33.17
CA GLU A 120 -7.30 23.93 -33.80
C GLU A 120 -7.21 23.67 -35.32
N THR A 121 -7.12 22.41 -35.75
CA THR A 121 -7.07 22.07 -37.18
C THR A 121 -8.29 22.63 -37.92
N ARG A 122 -9.50 22.51 -37.36
CA ARG A 122 -10.71 23.07 -37.98
C ARG A 122 -10.61 24.58 -38.16
N VAL A 123 -10.10 25.31 -37.15
CA VAL A 123 -9.91 26.76 -37.23
C VAL A 123 -8.89 27.11 -38.33
N PHE A 124 -7.78 26.38 -38.42
CA PHE A 124 -6.79 26.60 -39.47
C PHE A 124 -7.35 26.34 -40.88
N ASP A 125 -8.09 25.24 -41.05
CA ASP A 125 -8.73 24.90 -42.32
C ASP A 125 -9.75 25.97 -42.72
N GLU A 126 -10.58 26.45 -41.79
CA GLU A 126 -11.53 27.54 -42.05
C GLU A 126 -10.83 28.84 -42.47
N ILE A 127 -9.72 29.20 -41.81
CA ILE A 127 -8.91 30.37 -42.18
C ILE A 127 -8.33 30.19 -43.58
N ALA A 128 -7.79 29.01 -43.90
CA ALA A 128 -7.22 28.72 -45.22
C ALA A 128 -8.28 28.82 -46.31
N ILE A 129 -9.48 28.25 -46.10
CA ILE A 129 -10.61 28.34 -47.03
C ILE A 129 -11.01 29.80 -47.26
N ARG A 130 -11.13 30.61 -46.18
CA ARG A 130 -11.47 32.04 -46.29
C ARG A 130 -10.42 32.83 -47.07
N LYS A 131 -9.12 32.60 -46.80
CA LYS A 131 -8.02 33.25 -47.53
C LYS A 131 -8.05 32.89 -49.02
N PHE A 132 -8.25 31.61 -49.34
CA PHE A 132 -8.36 31.16 -50.72
C PHE A 132 -9.55 31.80 -51.44
N ALA A 133 -10.71 31.86 -50.78
CA ALA A 133 -11.90 32.50 -51.34
C ALA A 133 -11.70 34.00 -51.59
N MET A 134 -11.00 34.72 -50.71
CA MET A 134 -10.65 36.13 -50.92
C MET A 134 -9.72 36.31 -52.13
N ALA A 135 -8.65 35.52 -52.21
CA ALA A 135 -7.70 35.59 -53.33
C ALA A 135 -8.36 35.30 -54.69
N GLN A 136 -9.32 34.36 -54.73
CA GLN A 136 -10.10 34.09 -55.94
C GLN A 136 -11.01 35.27 -56.33
N ARG A 137 -11.63 35.95 -55.35
CA ARG A 137 -12.45 37.14 -55.61
C ARG A 137 -11.61 38.29 -56.16
N GLU A 138 -10.43 38.53 -55.60
CA GLU A 138 -9.50 39.56 -56.07
C GLU A 138 -9.04 39.30 -57.50
N LYS A 139 -8.69 38.04 -57.81
CA LYS A 139 -8.27 37.64 -59.16
C LYS A 139 -9.39 37.81 -60.20
N ASN A 140 -10.63 37.49 -59.82
CA ASN A 140 -11.79 37.67 -60.69
C ASN A 140 -12.12 39.16 -60.90
N ALA A 141 -11.96 40.01 -59.88
CA ALA A 141 -12.16 41.46 -60.00
C ALA A 141 -11.12 42.11 -60.94
N GLN A 142 -9.84 41.75 -60.81
CA GLN A 142 -8.77 42.23 -61.71
C GLN A 142 -8.96 41.77 -63.16
N SER A 143 -9.60 40.61 -63.37
CA SER A 143 -9.90 40.08 -64.71
C SER A 143 -11.08 40.81 -65.38
N GLN A 144 -11.92 41.51 -64.61
CA GLN A 144 -13.03 42.32 -65.13
C GLN A 144 -12.60 43.76 -65.45
N GLU A 145 -11.62 44.32 -64.72
CA GLU A 145 -11.06 45.65 -65.00
C GLU A 145 -10.12 45.69 -66.23
N GLY A 146 -9.57 44.55 -66.65
CA GLY A 146 -8.71 44.45 -67.84
C GLY A 146 -9.44 44.28 -69.19
N ASN A 147 -10.77 44.23 -69.21
CA ASN A 147 -11.60 44.00 -70.40
C ASN A 147 -12.52 45.20 -70.75
N THR A 148 -12.26 46.37 -70.16
CA THR A 148 -12.84 47.68 -70.54
C THR A 148 -11.75 48.56 -71.15
#